data_AF-A0A7Z9YWW7-F1
#
_entry.id   AF-A0A7Z9YWW7-F1
#
_cell.length_a   1.000
_cell.length_b   1.000
_cell.length_c   1.000
_cell.angle_alpha   90.00
_cell.angle_beta   90.00
_cell.angle_gamma   90.00
#
_symmetry.space_group_name_H-M   'P 1'
#
loop_
_entity.id
_entity.type
_entity.pdbx_description
1 polymer ?
#
loop_
_entity_poly.entity_id
_entity_poly.type
_entity_poly.pdbx_seq_one_letter_code
_entity_poly.pdbx_strand_id
1 'polypeptide(L)'
;MKNLTNPTAMLPGFYIPRRGRKRRSAQQVFAEQIAALRRKSFKQLGAILDRFIPAEHLKPESSGAMSRRTIFSKENTFWAFLGQVIDADGGCKEVVRKLQSWV
;
A
#
# COMPACT_ATOMS: atom_id res chain seq x y z
N MET A 1 8.54 -20.24 -39.91
CA MET A 1 7.65 -20.97 -38.99
C MET A 1 8.44 -21.29 -37.71
N LYS A 2 8.00 -20.82 -36.53
CA LYS A 2 8.72 -21.06 -35.27
C LYS A 2 8.20 -22.36 -34.64
N ASN A 3 9.09 -23.34 -34.50
CA ASN A 3 8.78 -24.64 -33.89
C ASN A 3 8.58 -24.47 -32.38
N LEU A 4 7.35 -24.70 -31.92
CA LEU A 4 6.97 -24.73 -30.50
C LEU A 4 7.09 -26.17 -30.00
N THR A 5 8.26 -26.55 -29.51
CA THR A 5 8.47 -27.83 -28.81
C THR A 5 7.83 -27.76 -27.42
N ASN A 6 6.70 -28.45 -27.25
CA ASN A 6 5.94 -28.50 -26.00
C ASN A 6 6.33 -29.79 -25.22
N PRO A 7 6.81 -29.71 -23.97
CA PRO A 7 7.30 -30.87 -23.22
C PRO A 7 6.19 -31.71 -22.54
N THR A 8 4.91 -31.46 -22.82
CA THR A 8 3.82 -32.22 -22.17
C THR A 8 3.52 -33.48 -22.99
N ALA A 9 4.10 -34.62 -22.58
CA ALA A 9 3.98 -35.93 -23.22
C ALA A 9 2.61 -36.60 -23.02
N MET A 10 1.52 -35.89 -23.28
CA MET A 10 0.21 -36.50 -23.53
C MET A 10 -0.38 -35.82 -24.76
N LEU A 11 -0.32 -36.52 -25.90
CA LEU A 11 -0.86 -36.15 -27.21
C LEU A 11 0.02 -35.19 -28.04
N PRO A 12 1.06 -35.69 -28.74
CA PRO A 12 1.78 -34.90 -29.74
C PRO A 12 0.81 -34.39 -30.83
N GLY A 13 0.84 -33.08 -31.10
CA GLY A 13 -0.04 -32.42 -32.09
C GLY A 13 -1.34 -31.84 -31.51
N PHE A 14 -1.78 -32.24 -30.31
CA PHE A 14 -2.90 -31.59 -29.63
C PHE A 14 -2.42 -30.42 -28.77
N TYR A 15 -2.39 -29.22 -29.37
CA TYR A 15 -2.20 -27.99 -28.59
C TYR A 15 -3.46 -27.71 -27.78
N ILE A 16 -3.45 -28.05 -26.49
CA ILE A 16 -4.43 -27.54 -25.54
C ILE A 16 -3.94 -26.15 -25.12
N PRO A 17 -4.54 -25.03 -25.59
CA PRO A 17 -4.21 -23.72 -25.06
C PRO A 17 -4.39 -23.76 -23.55
N ARG A 18 -3.39 -23.32 -22.78
CA ARG A 18 -3.51 -23.18 -21.32
C ARG A 18 -4.65 -22.22 -21.01
N ARG A 19 -5.87 -22.74 -20.86
CA ARG A 19 -7.06 -22.03 -20.37
C ARG A 19 -6.93 -21.91 -18.86
N GLY A 20 -5.98 -21.09 -18.42
CA GLY A 20 -5.73 -20.84 -17.01
C GLY A 20 -5.10 -19.46 -16.82
N ARG A 21 -5.26 -18.90 -15.63
CA ARG A 21 -4.66 -17.63 -15.24
C ARG A 21 -3.15 -17.68 -15.53
N LYS A 22 -2.63 -16.70 -16.26
CA LYS A 22 -1.18 -16.58 -16.50
C LYS A 22 -0.46 -16.64 -15.14
N ARG A 23 0.57 -17.49 -15.04
CA ARG A 23 1.41 -17.58 -13.84
C ARG A 23 2.00 -16.20 -13.58
N ARG A 24 1.83 -15.71 -12.36
CA ARG A 24 2.43 -14.43 -11.93
C ARG A 24 3.92 -14.64 -11.72
N SER A 25 4.74 -13.72 -12.22
CA SER A 25 6.16 -13.72 -11.89
C SER A 25 6.38 -13.32 -10.44
N ALA A 26 7.52 -13.68 -9.85
CA ALA A 26 7.88 -13.26 -8.50
C ALA A 26 7.85 -11.71 -8.36
N GLN A 27 8.25 -11.00 -9.40
CA GLN A 27 8.18 -9.53 -9.47
C GLN A 27 6.73 -9.01 -9.43
N GLN A 28 5.80 -9.66 -10.14
CA GLN A 28 4.38 -9.27 -10.13
C GLN A 28 3.74 -9.51 -8.76
N VAL A 29 4.07 -10.63 -8.11
CA VAL A 29 3.59 -10.91 -6.75
C VAL A 29 4.12 -9.88 -5.76
N PHE A 30 5.41 -9.54 -5.84
CA PHE A 30 6.02 -8.53 -4.99
C PHE A 30 5.43 -7.12 -5.20
N ALA A 31 5.21 -6.72 -6.47
CA ALA A 31 4.57 -5.45 -6.79
C ALA A 31 3.14 -5.36 -6.25
N GLU A 32 2.35 -6.45 -6.33
CA GLU A 32 1.01 -6.50 -5.74
C GLU A 32 1.03 -6.38 -4.22
N GLN A 33 2.01 -7.01 -3.55
CA GLN A 33 2.18 -6.89 -2.10
C GLN A 33 2.57 -5.46 -1.69
N ILE A 34 3.50 -4.82 -2.39
CA ILE A 34 3.84 -3.41 -2.18
C ILE A 34 2.62 -2.52 -2.42
N ALA A 35 1.85 -2.76 -3.48
CA ALA A 35 0.63 -2.00 -3.76
C ALA A 35 -0.45 -2.22 -2.69
N ALA A 36 -0.53 -3.42 -2.12
CA ALA A 36 -1.43 -3.70 -0.99
C ALA A 36 -0.97 -3.00 0.30
N LEU A 37 0.34 -2.93 0.55
CA LEU A 37 0.91 -2.16 1.67
C LEU A 37 0.68 -0.66 1.49
N ARG A 38 0.91 -0.14 0.27
CA ARG A 38 0.71 1.27 -0.07
C ARG A 38 -0.75 1.71 0.07
N ARG A 39 -1.70 0.88 -0.35
CA ARG A 39 -3.14 1.16 -0.16
C ARG A 39 -3.56 1.22 1.31
N LYS A 40 -2.80 0.61 2.22
CA LYS A 40 -3.02 0.66 3.67
C LYS A 40 -2.27 1.82 4.35
N SER A 41 -1.51 2.60 3.59
CA SER A 41 -0.64 3.66 4.11
C SER A 41 -1.34 5.02 4.09
N PHE A 42 -1.29 5.72 5.21
CA PHE A 42 -1.80 7.08 5.36
C PHE A 42 -1.10 8.12 4.50
N LYS A 43 0.09 7.83 3.93
CA LYS A 43 0.79 8.74 3.01
C LYS A 43 -0.01 9.05 1.75
N GLN A 44 -0.80 8.09 1.27
CA GLN A 44 -1.63 8.30 0.08
C GLN A 44 -2.82 9.20 0.37
N LEU A 45 -3.40 9.06 1.57
CA LEU A 45 -4.41 9.96 2.12
C LEU A 45 -3.86 11.39 2.23
N GLY A 46 -2.65 11.52 2.78
CA GLY A 46 -1.92 12.78 2.83
C GLY A 46 -1.74 13.40 1.46
N ALA A 47 -1.22 12.65 0.47
CA ALA A 47 -0.98 13.16 -0.87
C ALA A 47 -2.26 13.62 -1.62
N ILE A 48 -3.41 12.99 -1.37
CA ILE A 48 -4.69 13.38 -1.99
C ILE A 48 -5.25 14.64 -1.32
N LEU A 49 -5.14 14.72 0.01
CA LEU A 49 -5.73 15.77 0.82
C LEU A 49 -4.79 16.97 1.04
N ASP A 50 -3.52 16.86 0.65
CA ASP A 50 -2.53 17.95 0.68
C ASP A 50 -3.01 19.19 -0.08
N ARG A 51 -3.81 18.98 -1.13
CA ARG A 51 -4.42 20.08 -1.90
C ARG A 51 -5.50 20.86 -1.11
N PHE A 52 -6.11 20.21 -0.12
CA PHE A 52 -7.21 20.77 0.67
C PHE A 52 -6.78 21.20 2.07
N ILE A 53 -5.67 20.67 2.56
CA ILE A 53 -5.19 20.88 3.93
C ILE A 53 -3.78 21.46 3.85
N PRO A 54 -3.57 22.71 4.29
CA PRO A 54 -2.25 23.33 4.22
C PRO A 54 -1.21 22.55 5.03
N ALA A 55 -0.22 21.96 4.34
CA ALA A 55 0.87 21.21 4.95
C ALA A 55 1.70 22.03 5.96
N GLU A 56 1.64 23.36 5.88
CA GLU A 56 2.32 24.29 6.78
C GLU A 56 1.94 24.08 8.25
N HIS A 57 0.67 23.74 8.52
CA HIS A 57 0.19 23.50 9.88
C HIS A 57 0.58 22.11 10.42
N LEU A 58 0.93 21.18 9.53
CA LEU A 58 1.32 19.81 9.84
C LEU A 58 2.83 19.65 10.06
N LYS A 59 3.62 20.66 9.69
CA LYS A 59 5.07 20.66 9.91
C LYS A 59 5.39 20.56 11.41
N PRO A 60 6.46 19.82 11.76
CA PRO A 60 6.96 19.81 13.13
C PRO A 60 7.37 21.22 13.55
N GLU A 61 7.12 21.53 14.82
CA GLU A 61 7.39 22.84 15.38
C GLU A 61 8.89 23.06 15.59
N SER A 62 9.38 24.28 15.45
CA SER A 62 10.82 24.58 15.54
C SER A 62 11.41 24.32 16.93
N SER A 63 10.57 24.33 17.98
CA SER A 63 10.96 24.01 19.35
C SER A 63 9.76 23.50 20.15
N GLY A 64 9.99 22.64 21.14
CA GLY A 64 8.95 22.13 22.04
C GLY A 64 8.71 20.62 21.91
N ALA A 65 7.68 20.12 22.60
CA ALA A 65 7.38 18.69 22.70
C ALA A 65 7.11 18.02 21.34
N MET A 66 6.59 18.78 20.36
CA MET A 66 6.25 18.32 19.01
C MET A 66 7.33 18.61 17.96
N SER A 67 8.53 19.01 18.40
CA SER A 67 9.67 19.29 17.52
C SER A 67 10.39 18.03 17.04
N ARG A 68 10.40 16.96 17.87
CA ARG A 68 10.98 15.67 17.49
C ARG A 68 10.06 14.90 16.55
N ARG A 69 10.64 14.30 15.51
CA ARG A 69 9.97 13.28 14.68
C ARG A 69 9.98 11.94 15.41
N THR A 70 8.99 11.72 16.26
CA THR A 70 8.68 10.40 16.83
C THR A 70 7.73 9.63 15.89
N ILE A 71 7.42 8.38 16.24
CA ILE A 71 6.42 7.55 15.54
C ILE A 71 5.07 8.31 15.43
N PHE A 72 4.70 9.02 16.49
CA PHE A 72 3.51 9.87 16.58
C PHE A 72 3.87 11.35 16.36
N SER A 73 4.32 11.69 15.16
CA SER A 73 4.47 13.09 14.77
C SER A 73 3.10 13.79 14.66
N LYS A 74 3.10 15.12 14.71
CA LYS A 74 1.89 15.95 14.51
C LYS A 74 1.15 15.56 13.22
N GLU A 75 1.90 15.42 12.13
CA GLU A 75 1.41 15.00 10.83
C GLU A 75 0.80 13.59 10.86
N ASN A 76 1.52 12.60 11.38
CA ASN A 76 1.06 11.22 11.43
C ASN A 76 -0.22 11.07 12.28
N THR A 77 -0.27 11.78 13.40
CA THR A 77 -1.42 11.76 14.32
C THR A 77 -2.65 12.39 13.68
N PHE A 78 -2.46 13.48 12.93
CA PHE A 78 -3.53 14.12 12.18
C PHE A 78 -4.10 13.19 11.10
N TRP A 79 -3.24 12.60 10.26
CA TRP A 79 -3.71 11.70 9.20
C TRP A 79 -4.36 10.42 9.73
N ALA A 80 -3.87 9.92 10.86
CA ALA A 80 -4.47 8.80 11.57
C ALA A 80 -5.87 9.13 12.09
N PHE A 81 -6.03 10.28 12.75
CA PHE A 81 -7.33 10.75 13.21
C PHE A 81 -8.28 10.99 12.04
N LEU A 82 -7.82 11.65 10.97
CA LEU A 82 -8.66 11.90 9.79
C LEU A 82 -9.08 10.59 9.12
N GLY A 83 -8.17 9.62 9.03
CA GLY A 83 -8.50 8.27 8.56
C GLY A 83 -9.55 7.59 9.43
N GLN A 84 -9.50 7.77 10.75
CA GLN A 84 -10.53 7.28 11.68
C GLN A 84 -11.90 7.95 11.44
N VAL A 85 -11.92 9.26 11.16
CA VAL A 85 -13.17 9.99 10.88
C VAL A 85 -13.79 9.55 9.55
N ILE A 86 -12.97 9.23 8.55
CA ILE A 86 -13.44 8.79 7.22
C ILE A 86 -13.87 7.31 7.25
N ASP A 87 -13.20 6.47 8.03
CA ASP A 87 -13.48 5.04 8.16
C ASP A 87 -14.47 4.81 9.32
N ALA A 88 -15.77 4.79 9.01
CA ALA A 88 -16.85 4.73 10.00
C ALA A 88 -16.78 3.53 10.97
N ASP A 89 -16.11 2.45 10.59
CA ASP A 89 -15.92 1.23 11.38
C ASP A 89 -14.47 1.05 11.90
N GLY A 90 -13.59 2.02 11.64
CA GLY A 90 -12.17 1.97 11.97
C GLY A 90 -11.91 2.26 13.44
N GLY A 91 -11.85 1.23 14.29
CA GLY A 91 -11.45 1.41 15.69
C GLY A 91 -10.06 2.04 15.83
N CYS A 92 -9.86 2.92 16.82
CA CYS A 92 -8.58 3.60 17.09
C CYS A 92 -7.37 2.63 17.13
N LYS A 93 -7.58 1.41 17.64
CA LYS A 93 -6.57 0.33 17.65
C LYS A 93 -6.07 -0.05 16.26
N GLU A 94 -6.95 -0.12 15.26
CA GLU A 94 -6.57 -0.47 13.88
C GLU A 94 -5.77 0.64 13.21
N VAL A 95 -6.13 1.90 13.50
CA VAL A 95 -5.40 3.09 13.02
C VAL A 95 -4.01 3.15 13.63
N VAL A 96 -3.88 2.95 14.94
CA VAL A 96 -2.59 2.89 15.65
C VAL A 96 -1.75 1.71 15.15
N ARG A 97 -2.35 0.55 14.90
CA ARG A 97 -1.66 -0.61 14.32
C ARG A 97 -1.12 -0.32 12.92
N LYS A 98 -1.89 0.38 12.08
CA LYS A 98 -1.44 0.83 10.75
C LYS A 98 -0.26 1.82 10.88
N LEU A 99 -0.32 2.76 11.83
CA LEU A 99 0.76 3.70 12.13
C LEU A 99 2.04 2.98 12.60
N GLN A 100 1.93 2.05 13.54
CA GLN A 100 3.06 1.29 14.09
C GLN A 100 3.67 0.32 13.08
N SER A 101 2.88 -0.23 12.15
CA SER A 101 3.38 -1.12 11.10
C SER A 101 4.26 -0.45 10.04
N TRP A 102 4.31 0.89 10.07
CA TRP A 102 5.05 1.70 9.11
C TRP A 102 6.46 2.10 9.60
N VAL A 103 6.77 1.86 10.88
CA VAL A 103 8.10 2.08 11.49
C VAL A 103 9.01 0.89 11.25
#